data_AF-A0A944Q4P1-F1
#
_entry.id   AF-A0A944Q4P1-F1
#
_cell.length_a   1.000
_cell.length_b   1.000
_cell.length_c   1.000
_cell.angle_alpha   90.00
_cell.angle_beta   90.00
_cell.angle_gamma   90.00
#
_symmetry.space_group_name_H-M   'P 1'
#
loop_
_entity.id
_entity.type
_entity.pdbx_description
1 polymer ?
#
loop_
_entity_poly.entity_id
_entity_poly.type
_entity_poly.pdbx_seq_one_letter_code
_entity_poly.pdbx_strand_id
1 'polypeptide(L)'
;MNAAATTHHHTNCLRCGRRLTSAKSTATGYGPTCTRKVKAAAKAAIVAQYKPHQIAKAEELIEQGALIPLRSGIYLAPSSDGSRTYKAHRTACSCPAGIKGLHPCKHRIAAHILSLAA
;
A
#
# COMPACT_ATOMS: atom_id res chain seq x y z
N MET A 1 29.01 4.86 14.65
CA MET A 1 29.44 3.57 14.07
C MET A 1 28.45 3.23 12.98
N ASN A 2 28.79 3.48 11.71
CA ASN A 2 27.87 3.30 10.59
C ASN A 2 28.13 1.94 9.94
N ALA A 3 27.18 1.00 10.09
CA ALA A 3 27.21 -0.24 9.35
C ALA A 3 26.89 0.06 7.87
N ALA A 4 27.84 -0.24 6.98
CA ALA A 4 27.61 -0.21 5.54
C ALA A 4 26.52 -1.24 5.20
N ALA A 5 25.39 -0.79 4.64
CA ALA A 5 24.32 -1.67 4.22
C ALA A 5 24.83 -2.59 3.10
N THR A 6 24.91 -3.89 3.37
CA THR A 6 25.26 -4.89 2.36
C THR A 6 24.09 -5.06 1.39
N THR A 7 24.22 -4.53 0.18
CA THR A 7 23.20 -4.69 -0.87
C THR A 7 23.34 -6.10 -1.47
N HIS A 8 22.43 -7.00 -1.14
CA HIS A 8 22.35 -8.30 -1.80
C HIS A 8 21.73 -8.15 -3.19
N HIS A 9 22.47 -8.56 -4.22
CA HIS A 9 21.95 -8.65 -5.58
C HIS A 9 21.60 -10.10 -5.91
N HIS A 10 20.39 -10.30 -6.42
CA HIS A 10 19.88 -11.59 -6.85
C HIS A 10 20.15 -11.81 -8.33
N THR A 11 20.78 -12.94 -8.66
CA THR A 11 21.00 -13.36 -10.06
C THR A 11 19.72 -13.91 -10.70
N ASN A 12 18.87 -14.60 -9.91
CA ASN A 12 17.67 -15.29 -10.39
C ASN A 12 16.43 -14.85 -9.62
N CYS A 13 15.28 -14.92 -10.28
CA CYS A 13 13.98 -14.65 -9.68
C CYS A 13 13.70 -15.66 -8.57
N LEU A 14 13.48 -15.18 -7.35
CA LEU A 14 13.20 -16.00 -6.15
C LEU A 14 11.92 -16.84 -6.27
N ARG A 15 11.04 -16.54 -7.23
CA ARG A 15 9.81 -17.30 -7.48
C ARG A 15 9.89 -18.29 -8.63
N CYS A 16 10.43 -17.86 -9.77
CA CYS A 16 10.34 -18.64 -11.02
C CYS A 16 11.70 -19.00 -11.60
N GLY A 17 12.80 -18.75 -10.89
CA GLY A 17 14.17 -19.10 -11.31
C GLY A 17 14.74 -18.30 -12.49
N ARG A 18 13.91 -17.57 -13.25
CA ARG A 18 14.35 -16.76 -14.40
C ARG A 18 15.47 -15.79 -14.02
N ARG A 19 16.54 -15.73 -14.82
CA ARG A 19 17.63 -14.77 -14.67
C ARG A 19 17.13 -13.32 -14.64
N LEU A 20 17.71 -12.52 -13.75
CA LEU A 20 17.41 -11.10 -13.55
C LEU A 20 18.52 -10.26 -14.17
N THR A 21 18.12 -9.26 -14.95
CA THR A 21 19.06 -8.42 -15.71
C THR A 21 18.96 -6.93 -15.38
N SER A 22 17.79 -6.46 -14.92
CA SER A 22 17.63 -5.06 -14.52
C SER A 22 18.03 -4.86 -13.06
N ALA A 23 18.66 -3.71 -12.76
CA ALA A 23 19.06 -3.35 -11.39
C ALA A 23 17.91 -3.41 -10.38
N LYS A 24 16.71 -2.99 -10.79
CA LYS A 24 15.50 -3.10 -9.96
C LYS A 24 15.17 -4.55 -9.62
N SER A 25 15.21 -5.43 -10.61
CA SER A 25 14.92 -6.85 -10.39
C SER A 25 16.01 -7.51 -9.56
N THR A 26 17.29 -7.26 -9.82
CA THR A 26 18.38 -7.85 -9.03
C THR A 26 18.35 -7.37 -7.58
N ALA A 27 18.01 -6.10 -7.32
CA ALA A 27 17.85 -5.57 -5.96
C ALA A 27 16.64 -6.15 -5.22
N THR A 28 15.54 -6.45 -5.93
CA THR A 28 14.30 -6.94 -5.30
C THR A 28 14.15 -8.47 -5.32
N GLY A 29 14.96 -9.18 -6.11
CA GLY A 29 14.88 -10.64 -6.27
C GLY A 29 13.73 -11.13 -7.14
N TYR A 30 12.96 -10.25 -7.79
CA TYR A 30 11.81 -10.65 -8.61
C TYR A 30 11.83 -10.05 -10.02
N GLY A 31 11.48 -10.87 -11.00
CA GLY A 31 11.17 -10.41 -12.36
C GLY A 31 9.80 -9.71 -12.41
N PRO A 32 9.54 -8.86 -13.42
CA PRO A 32 8.37 -7.97 -13.47
C PRO A 32 7.03 -8.71 -13.34
N THR A 33 6.88 -9.84 -14.05
CA THR A 33 5.67 -10.68 -13.98
C THR A 33 5.48 -11.27 -12.58
N CYS A 34 6.56 -11.75 -11.95
CA CYS A 34 6.48 -12.32 -10.61
C CYS A 34 6.19 -11.23 -9.58
N THR A 35 6.80 -10.06 -9.69
CA THR A 35 6.49 -8.88 -8.86
C THR A 35 5.02 -8.52 -8.95
N ARG A 36 4.46 -8.42 -10.16
CA ARG A 36 3.02 -8.14 -10.36
C ARG A 36 2.15 -9.19 -9.67
N LYS A 37 2.46 -10.48 -9.83
CA LYS A 37 1.72 -11.58 -9.19
C LYS A 37 1.82 -11.53 -7.66
N VAL A 38 2.98 -11.21 -7.11
CA VAL A 38 3.17 -11.07 -5.65
C VAL A 38 2.38 -9.86 -5.12
N LYS A 39 2.47 -8.70 -5.77
CA LYS A 39 1.68 -7.51 -5.39
C LYS A 39 0.18 -7.78 -5.49
N ALA A 40 -0.28 -8.48 -6.53
CA ALA A 40 -1.68 -8.85 -6.68
C ALA A 40 -2.15 -9.80 -5.56
N ALA A 41 -1.35 -10.81 -5.21
CA ALA A 41 -1.65 -11.71 -4.11
C ALA A 41 -1.70 -10.98 -2.76
N ALA A 42 -0.76 -10.05 -2.51
CA ALA A 42 -0.78 -9.20 -1.33
C ALA A 42 -2.03 -8.31 -1.28
N LYS A 43 -2.42 -7.69 -2.40
CA LYS A 43 -3.67 -6.91 -2.49
C LYS A 43 -4.89 -7.78 -2.16
N ALA A 44 -4.98 -8.97 -2.74
CA ALA A 44 -6.09 -9.89 -2.48
C ALA A 44 -6.18 -10.30 -1.01
N ALA A 45 -5.05 -10.58 -0.36
CA ALA A 45 -5.00 -10.93 1.06
C ALA A 45 -5.43 -9.78 1.99
N ILE A 46 -5.19 -8.52 1.61
CA ILE A 46 -5.71 -7.35 2.34
C ILE A 46 -7.21 -7.20 2.11
N VAL A 47 -7.65 -7.24 0.85
CA VAL A 47 -9.05 -7.03 0.49
C VAL A 47 -9.94 -8.07 1.19
N ALA A 48 -9.48 -9.32 1.31
CA ALA A 48 -10.20 -10.37 2.03
C ALA A 48 -10.49 -10.07 3.51
N GLN A 49 -9.81 -9.10 4.13
CA GLN A 49 -10.02 -8.72 5.53
C GLN A 49 -11.19 -7.74 5.74
N TYR A 50 -11.76 -7.19 4.65
CA TYR A 50 -12.75 -6.12 4.72
C TYR A 50 -14.06 -6.52 4.05
N LYS A 51 -15.16 -5.90 4.48
CA LYS A 51 -16.47 -6.11 3.85
C LYS A 51 -16.50 -5.47 2.45
N PRO A 52 -17.20 -6.06 1.46
CA PRO A 52 -17.24 -5.55 0.08
C PRO A 52 -17.57 -4.05 -0.04
N HIS A 53 -18.54 -3.55 0.73
CA HIS A 53 -18.91 -2.13 0.70
C HIS A 53 -17.79 -1.20 1.24
N GLN A 54 -16.95 -1.68 2.16
CA GLN A 54 -15.83 -0.89 2.69
C GLN A 54 -14.71 -0.79 1.66
N ILE A 55 -14.50 -1.86 0.90
CA ILE A 55 -13.55 -1.92 -0.21
C ILE A 55 -14.00 -0.98 -1.32
N ALA A 56 -15.26 -1.06 -1.76
CA ALA A 56 -15.81 -0.19 -2.80
C ALA A 56 -15.63 1.29 -2.45
N LYS A 57 -15.90 1.68 -1.19
CA LYS A 57 -15.69 3.07 -0.73
C LYS A 57 -14.23 3.50 -0.65
N ALA A 58 -13.32 2.55 -0.45
CA ALA A 58 -11.89 2.83 -0.46
C ALA A 58 -11.35 2.94 -1.90
N GLU A 59 -11.84 2.10 -2.82
CA GLU A 59 -11.49 2.16 -4.24
C GLU A 59 -12.02 3.44 -4.88
N GLU A 60 -13.26 3.85 -4.60
CA GLU A 60 -13.83 5.14 -5.01
C GLU A 60 -12.92 6.31 -4.59
N LEU A 61 -12.42 6.28 -3.35
CA LEU A 61 -11.53 7.30 -2.81
C LEU A 61 -10.16 7.33 -3.50
N ILE A 62 -9.65 6.17 -3.92
CA ILE A 62 -8.39 6.05 -4.68
C ILE A 62 -8.59 6.57 -6.11
N GLU A 63 -9.69 6.19 -6.76
CA GLU A 63 -10.03 6.62 -8.12
C GLU A 63 -10.20 8.14 -8.22
N GLN A 64 -10.76 8.77 -7.19
CA GLN A 64 -10.88 10.22 -7.07
C GLN A 64 -9.54 10.93 -6.79
N GLY A 65 -8.43 10.20 -6.60
CA GLY A 65 -7.13 10.79 -6.27
C GLY A 65 -7.10 11.46 -4.88
N ALA A 66 -8.03 11.10 -3.98
CA ALA A 66 -8.24 11.80 -2.73
C ALA A 66 -7.18 11.50 -1.66
N LEU A 67 -6.29 10.52 -1.86
CA LEU A 67 -5.15 10.27 -0.96
C LEU A 67 -3.88 10.90 -1.51
N ILE A 68 -3.47 12.01 -0.90
CA ILE A 68 -2.24 12.73 -1.25
C ILE A 68 -1.10 12.20 -0.39
N PRO A 69 -0.01 11.66 -0.97
CA PRO A 69 1.14 11.19 -0.20
C PRO A 69 1.76 12.33 0.62
N LEU A 70 1.99 12.12 1.92
CA LEU A 70 2.67 13.07 2.78
C LEU A 70 4.10 12.62 3.10
N ARG A 71 4.23 11.51 3.85
CA ARG A 71 5.53 10.88 4.18
C ARG A 71 5.34 9.48 4.76
N SER A 72 6.32 8.59 4.59
CA SER A 72 6.40 7.30 5.31
C SER A 72 5.10 6.46 5.29
N GLY A 73 4.38 6.43 4.16
CA GLY A 73 3.11 5.71 4.02
C GLY A 73 1.90 6.39 4.70
N ILE A 74 2.06 7.63 5.15
CA ILE A 74 0.98 8.50 5.61
C ILE A 74 0.48 9.32 4.42
N TYR A 75 -0.84 9.38 4.28
CA TYR A 75 -1.56 10.14 3.27
C TYR A 75 -2.41 11.22 3.94
N LEU A 76 -2.59 12.35 3.27
CA LEU A 76 -3.65 13.30 3.55
C LEU A 76 -4.89 12.88 2.76
N ALA A 77 -6.04 12.81 3.43
CA ALA A 77 -7.31 12.51 2.81
C ALA A 77 -8.35 13.57 3.20
N PRO A 78 -9.06 14.20 2.25
CA PRO A 78 -10.10 15.16 2.57
C PRO A 78 -11.31 14.48 3.22
N SER A 79 -12.04 15.24 4.02
CA SER A 79 -13.39 14.87 4.43
C SER A 79 -14.34 14.85 3.24
N SER A 80 -15.47 14.15 3.39
CA SER A 80 -16.45 14.05 2.30
C SER A 80 -17.08 15.39 1.91
N ASP A 81 -17.10 16.37 2.81
CA ASP A 81 -17.55 17.76 2.59
C ASP A 81 -16.40 18.71 2.20
N GLY A 82 -15.17 18.21 2.09
CA GLY A 82 -13.98 19.00 1.74
C GLY A 82 -13.50 20.00 2.81
N SER A 83 -14.19 20.10 3.96
CA SER A 83 -13.90 21.10 4.99
C SER A 83 -12.63 20.80 5.81
N ARG A 84 -12.18 19.55 5.83
CA ARG A 84 -11.06 19.08 6.67
C ARG A 84 -10.18 18.10 5.91
N THR A 85 -8.94 17.95 6.37
CA THR A 85 -8.05 16.87 5.93
C THR A 85 -7.68 15.99 7.12
N TYR A 86 -7.59 14.69 6.86
CA TYR A 86 -7.24 13.67 7.83
C TYR A 86 -5.91 13.03 7.45
N LYS A 87 -5.13 12.63 8.46
CA LYS A 87 -3.93 11.81 8.28
C LYS A 87 -4.37 10.35 8.28
N ALA A 88 -4.10 9.63 7.19
CA ALA A 88 -4.43 8.23 7.01
C ALA A 88 -3.15 7.40 6.83
N HIS A 89 -2.99 6.39 7.66
CA HIS A 89 -1.97 5.36 7.58
C HIS A 89 -2.66 3.99 7.58
N ARG A 90 -2.01 2.94 7.07
CA ARG A 90 -2.60 1.59 7.01
C ARG A 90 -3.13 1.07 8.37
N THR A 91 -2.54 1.51 9.48
CA THR A 91 -2.94 1.08 10.84
C THR A 91 -3.86 2.07 11.56
N ALA A 92 -3.83 3.36 11.22
CA ALA A 92 -4.53 4.40 11.96
C ALA A 92 -5.01 5.55 11.05
N CYS A 93 -6.11 6.20 11.40
CA CYS A 93 -6.60 7.38 10.69
C CYS A 93 -7.18 8.41 11.66
N SER A 94 -6.89 9.70 11.43
CA SER A 94 -7.37 10.79 12.27
C SER A 94 -8.79 11.25 11.96
N CYS A 95 -9.53 10.56 11.09
CA CYS A 95 -10.94 10.85 10.86
C CYS A 95 -11.80 10.37 12.04
N PRO A 96 -13.02 10.93 12.26
CA PRO A 96 -13.86 10.55 13.40
C PRO A 96 -14.12 9.04 13.51
N ALA A 97 -14.35 8.36 12.39
CA ALA A 97 -14.52 6.91 12.36
C ALA A 97 -13.23 6.15 12.71
N GLY A 98 -12.07 6.69 12.32
CA GLY A 98 -10.76 6.14 12.65
C GLY A 98 -10.41 6.30 14.12
N ILE A 99 -10.74 7.45 14.72
CA ILE A 99 -10.56 7.73 16.15
C ILE A 99 -11.47 6.84 17.00
N LYS A 100 -12.73 6.66 16.60
CA LYS A 100 -13.68 5.77 17.30
C LYS A 100 -13.23 4.31 17.29
N GLY A 101 -12.47 3.89 16.26
CA GLY A 101 -11.81 2.58 16.21
C GLY A 101 -12.73 1.36 16.06
N LEU A 102 -14.06 1.54 16.04
CA LEU A 102 -15.01 0.43 16.01
C LEU A 102 -14.91 -0.41 14.73
N HIS A 103 -14.67 0.24 13.59
CA HIS A 103 -14.48 -0.42 12.29
C HIS A 103 -13.39 0.30 11.47
N PRO A 104 -12.70 -0.41 10.55
CA PRO A 104 -11.80 0.23 9.59
C PRO A 104 -12.54 1.28 8.75
N CYS A 105 -12.08 2.54 8.78
CA CYS A 105 -12.60 3.59 7.92
C CYS A 105 -12.08 3.47 6.47
N LYS A 106 -12.82 4.04 5.50
CA LYS A 106 -12.44 4.03 4.08
C LYS A 106 -11.03 4.58 3.82
N HIS A 107 -10.62 5.62 4.55
CA HIS A 107 -9.29 6.22 4.42
C HIS A 107 -8.17 5.25 4.83
N ARG A 108 -8.38 4.48 5.90
CA ARG A 108 -7.41 3.48 6.37
C ARG A 108 -7.28 2.33 5.37
N ILE A 109 -8.40 1.84 4.85
CA ILE A 109 -8.42 0.78 3.84
C ILE A 109 -7.73 1.26 2.56
N ALA A 110 -8.05 2.48 2.10
CA ALA A 110 -7.40 3.06 0.93
C ALA A 110 -5.88 3.22 1.13
N ALA A 111 -5.45 3.73 2.29
CA ALA A 111 -4.03 3.83 2.64
C ALA A 111 -3.35 2.45 2.70
N HIS A 112 -4.07 1.41 3.17
CA HIS A 112 -3.55 0.06 3.21
C HIS A 112 -3.36 -0.52 1.80
N ILE A 113 -4.33 -0.33 0.90
CA ILE A 113 -4.24 -0.73 -0.50
C ILE A 113 -3.08 -0.02 -1.21
N LEU A 114 -2.94 1.30 -1.03
CA LEU A 114 -1.86 2.09 -1.65
C LEU A 114 -0.47 1.74 -1.10
N SER A 115 -0.37 1.34 0.17
CA SER A 115 0.92 0.96 0.78
C SER A 115 1.56 -0.28 0.14
N LEU A 116 0.80 -1.11 -0.58
CA LEU A 116 1.33 -2.24 -1.36
C LEU A 116 1.80 -1.84 -2.77
N ALA A 117 1.30 -0.72 -3.28
CA ALA A 117 1.64 -0.22 -4.62
C ALA A 117 2.99 0.50 -4.63
N ALA A 118 3.33 1.19 -3.53
CA ALA A 118 4.65 1.75 -3.26
C ALA A 118 5.77 0.68 -3.34
#